data_AF-A0A3D0YSH5-F1
#
_entry.id   AF-A0A3D0YSH5-F1
#
_cell.length_a   1.000
_cell.length_b   1.000
_cell.length_c   1.000
_cell.angle_alpha   90.00
_cell.angle_beta   90.00
_cell.angle_gamma   90.00
#
_symmetry.space_group_name_H-M   'P 1'
#
loop_
_entity.id
_entity.type
_entity.pdbx_description
1 polymer ?
#
loop_
_entity_poly.entity_id
_entity_poly.type
_entity_poly.pdbx_seq_one_letter_code
_entity_poly.pdbx_strand_id
1 'polypeptide(L)'
;MSLSQAEVEKIAELSRLKLFDDECDSFRVQLSSILDYVSQLSEVDISEVEPMSHSVPLINVLRNDVAADCPDNVRQAMIDAFPESDENLLKVKAVFS
;
A
#
# COMPACT_ATOMS: atom_id res chain seq x y z
N MET A 1 -11.29 18.73 -10.23
CA MET A 1 -11.08 18.86 -8.78
C MET A 1 -9.60 19.10 -8.56
N SER A 2 -9.23 20.27 -8.02
CA SER A 2 -7.82 20.57 -7.73
C SER A 2 -7.49 20.14 -6.31
N LEU A 3 -6.45 19.34 -6.15
CA LEU A 3 -5.85 19.09 -4.85
C LEU A 3 -5.12 20.33 -4.34
N SER A 4 -5.16 20.56 -3.04
CA SER A 4 -4.32 21.50 -2.30
C SER A 4 -2.98 20.85 -1.94
N GLN A 5 -1.97 21.67 -1.67
CA GLN A 5 -0.66 21.20 -1.25
C GLN A 5 -0.74 20.37 0.04
N ALA A 6 -1.54 20.83 1.02
CA ALA A 6 -1.76 20.11 2.28
C ALA A 6 -2.38 18.71 2.08
N GLU A 7 -3.23 18.53 1.06
CA GLU A 7 -3.78 17.22 0.73
C GLU A 7 -2.72 16.28 0.14
N VAL A 8 -1.84 16.79 -0.72
CA VAL A 8 -0.72 16.01 -1.27
C VAL A 8 0.24 15.59 -0.16
N GLU A 9 0.58 16.50 0.75
CA GLU A 9 1.43 16.21 1.91
C GLU A 9 0.80 15.15 2.83
N LYS A 10 -0.51 15.24 3.07
CA LYS A 10 -1.24 14.24 3.86
C LYS A 10 -1.24 12.87 3.20
N ILE A 11 -1.42 12.79 1.87
CA ILE A 11 -1.35 11.54 1.12
C ILE A 11 0.06 10.94 1.21
N ALA A 12 1.10 11.78 1.10
CA ALA A 12 2.49 11.35 1.22
C ALA A 12 2.78 10.78 2.62
N GLU A 13 2.30 11.42 3.69
CA GLU A 13 2.44 10.94 5.06
C GLU A 13 1.77 9.57 5.28
N LEU A 14 0.54 9.42 4.79
CA LEU A 14 -0.20 8.14 4.83
C LEU A 14 0.54 7.03 4.08
N SER A 15 1.22 7.39 2.99
CA SER A 15 1.98 6.47 2.14
C SER A 15 3.44 6.28 2.58
N ARG A 16 3.86 6.92 3.68
CA ARG A 16 5.26 6.93 4.18
C ARG A 16 6.27 7.43 3.14
N LEU A 17 5.85 8.35 2.28
CA LEU A 17 6.70 9.01 1.30
C LEU A 17 7.12 10.38 1.82
N LYS A 18 8.42 10.67 1.75
CA LYS A 18 8.95 12.02 1.98
C LYS A 18 9.02 12.73 0.64
N LEU A 19 8.36 13.88 0.54
CA LEU A 19 8.37 14.74 -0.64
C LEU A 19 9.17 16.02 -0.36
N PHE A 20 9.83 16.52 -1.39
CA PHE A 20 10.35 17.89 -1.42
C PHE A 20 9.28 18.87 -1.94
N ASP A 21 9.44 20.16 -1.68
CA ASP A 21 8.43 21.18 -2.01
C ASP A 21 8.16 21.26 -3.53
N ASP A 22 9.20 21.11 -4.35
CA ASP A 22 9.12 21.08 -5.82
C ASP A 22 8.40 19.84 -6.35
N GLU A 23 8.60 18.69 -5.71
CA GLU A 23 7.86 17.46 -6.02
C GLU A 23 6.39 17.58 -5.64
N CYS A 24 6.09 18.25 -4.52
CA CYS A 24 4.72 18.46 -4.04
C CYS A 24 3.89 19.26 -5.06
N ASP A 25 4.46 20.33 -5.63
CA ASP A 25 3.81 21.12 -6.67
C ASP A 25 3.57 20.33 -7.95
N SER A 26 4.55 19.54 -8.39
CA SER A 26 4.41 18.67 -9.55
C SER A 26 3.32 17.62 -9.34
N PHE A 27 3.34 16.92 -8.20
CA PHE A 27 2.36 15.89 -7.90
C PHE A 27 0.95 16.44 -7.70
N ARG A 28 0.82 17.65 -7.16
CA ARG A 28 -0.47 18.32 -7.08
C ARG A 28 -1.15 18.43 -8.45
N VAL A 29 -0.42 18.87 -9.47
CA VAL A 29 -0.95 19.02 -10.83
C VAL A 29 -1.27 17.64 -11.45
N GLN A 30 -0.33 16.70 -11.34
CA GLN A 30 -0.48 15.37 -11.93
C GLN A 30 -1.63 14.58 -11.31
N LEU A 31 -1.73 14.54 -9.97
CA LEU A 31 -2.79 13.84 -9.25
C LEU A 31 -4.15 14.48 -9.51
N SER A 32 -4.23 15.82 -9.58
CA SER A 32 -5.49 16.51 -9.93
C SER A 32 -5.95 16.10 -11.32
N SER A 33 -5.05 16.02 -12.31
CA SER A 33 -5.38 15.56 -13.66
C SER A 33 -5.86 14.11 -13.69
N ILE A 34 -5.29 13.22 -12.86
CA ILE A 34 -5.72 11.82 -12.77
C ILE A 34 -7.12 11.74 -12.16
N LEU A 35 -7.38 12.48 -11.08
CA LEU A 35 -8.71 12.52 -10.43
C LEU A 35 -9.77 13.10 -11.38
N ASP A 36 -9.42 14.11 -12.17
CA ASP A 36 -10.29 14.66 -13.20
C ASP A 36 -10.64 13.61 -14.26
N TYR A 37 -9.66 12.82 -14.70
CA TYR A 37 -9.92 11.72 -15.62
C TYR A 37 -10.83 10.64 -15.00
N VAL A 38 -10.56 10.24 -13.75
CA VAL A 38 -11.36 9.25 -13.02
C VAL A 38 -12.80 9.73 -12.79
N SER A 39 -13.02 11.05 -12.67
CA SER A 39 -14.36 11.62 -12.44
C SER A 39 -15.37 11.32 -13.56
N GLN A 40 -14.90 10.94 -14.76
CA GLN A 40 -15.76 10.48 -15.87
C GLN A 40 -16.58 9.25 -15.48
N LEU A 41 -16.08 8.42 -14.55
CA LEU A 41 -16.82 7.25 -14.07
C LEU A 41 -18.11 7.62 -13.31
N SER A 42 -18.21 8.85 -12.78
CA SER A 42 -19.40 9.34 -12.08
C SER A 42 -20.58 9.64 -13.00
N GLU A 43 -20.38 9.64 -14.33
CA GLU A 43 -21.46 9.86 -15.31
C GLU A 43 -22.35 8.62 -15.48
N VAL A 44 -21.88 7.45 -15.05
CA VAL A 44 -22.59 6.17 -15.18
C VAL A 44 -23.41 5.90 -13.91
N ASP A 45 -24.71 5.68 -14.06
CA ASP A 45 -25.58 5.25 -12.95
C ASP A 45 -25.29 3.80 -12.56
N ILE A 46 -24.91 3.62 -11.30
CA ILE A 46 -24.60 2.31 -10.69
C ILE A 46 -25.49 2.02 -9.48
N SER A 47 -26.60 2.74 -9.31
CA SER A 47 -27.48 2.61 -8.13
C SER A 47 -28.05 1.21 -7.92
N GLU A 48 -28.15 0.40 -8.99
CA GLU A 48 -28.63 -0.98 -8.95
C GLU A 48 -27.50 -2.03 -9.10
N VAL A 49 -26.23 -1.60 -9.10
CA VAL A 49 -25.07 -2.47 -9.31
C VAL A 49 -24.34 -2.73 -7.99
N GLU A 50 -24.32 -3.98 -7.56
CA GLU A 50 -23.55 -4.40 -6.39
C GLU A 50 -22.03 -4.32 -6.66
N PRO A 51 -21.22 -3.83 -5.70
CA PRO A 51 -19.76 -3.79 -5.83
C PRO A 51 -19.15 -5.18 -5.99
N MET A 52 -18.18 -5.31 -6.90
CA MET A 52 -17.45 -6.56 -7.13
C MET A 52 -16.04 -6.52 -6.53
N SER A 53 -15.81 -7.28 -5.46
CA SER A 53 -14.48 -7.38 -4.81
C SER A 53 -13.56 -8.45 -5.40
N HIS A 54 -14.15 -9.54 -5.91
CA HIS A 54 -13.42 -10.66 -6.53
C HIS A 54 -14.12 -11.07 -7.81
N SER A 55 -13.35 -11.39 -8.86
CA SER A 55 -13.90 -11.86 -10.14
C SER A 55 -14.40 -13.31 -10.09
N VAL A 56 -14.01 -14.07 -9.06
CA VAL A 56 -14.37 -15.47 -8.86
C VAL A 56 -15.03 -15.63 -7.49
N PRO A 57 -16.12 -16.40 -7.38
CA PRO A 57 -16.74 -16.68 -6.10
C PRO A 57 -15.82 -17.55 -5.25
N LEU A 58 -15.26 -16.96 -4.19
CA LEU A 58 -14.50 -17.68 -3.17
C LEU A 58 -15.39 -17.82 -1.92
N ILE A 59 -15.52 -19.03 -1.41
CA ILE A 59 -16.32 -19.33 -0.22
C ILE A 59 -15.48 -20.18 0.70
N ASN A 60 -15.28 -19.71 1.94
CA ASN A 60 -14.69 -20.49 3.04
C ASN A 60 -13.41 -21.26 2.64
N VAL A 61 -12.47 -20.58 1.98
CA VAL A 61 -11.17 -21.16 1.61
C VAL A 61 -10.31 -21.26 2.87
N LEU A 62 -10.39 -22.39 3.56
CA LEU A 62 -9.67 -22.66 4.80
C LEU A 62 -8.37 -23.42 4.54
N ARG A 63 -7.33 -23.08 5.31
CA ARG A 63 -6.11 -23.88 5.44
C ARG A 63 -6.29 -24.89 6.58
N ASN A 64 -5.84 -26.13 6.39
CA ASN A 64 -5.77 -27.10 7.48
C ASN A 64 -4.88 -26.59 8.63
N ASP A 65 -5.29 -26.83 9.87
CA ASP A 65 -4.50 -26.48 11.05
C ASP A 65 -3.40 -27.52 11.32
N VAL A 66 -2.41 -27.53 10.44
CA VAL A 66 -1.23 -28.39 10.54
C VAL A 66 0.00 -27.48 10.62
N ALA A 67 0.89 -27.78 11.56
CA ALA A 67 2.18 -27.10 11.67
C ALA A 67 3.02 -27.40 10.43
N ALA A 68 3.61 -26.37 9.85
CA ALA A 68 4.58 -26.50 8.77
C ALA A 68 5.95 -26.12 9.32
N ASP A 69 6.95 -26.97 9.10
CA ASP A 69 8.33 -26.66 9.44
C ASP A 69 8.87 -25.57 8.51
N CYS A 70 9.72 -24.70 9.04
CA CYS A 70 10.48 -23.74 8.24
C CYS A 70 11.87 -24.31 8.00
N PRO A 71 12.23 -24.69 6.75
CA PRO A 71 13.55 -25.21 6.43
C PRO A 71 14.66 -24.19 6.73
N ASP A 72 15.82 -24.66 7.21
CA ASP A 72 16.93 -23.77 7.60
C ASP A 72 17.42 -22.88 6.45
N ASN A 73 17.40 -23.38 5.22
CA ASN A 73 17.77 -22.60 4.04
C ASN A 73 16.79 -21.45 3.76
N VAL A 74 15.49 -21.64 4.03
CA VAL A 74 14.47 -20.60 3.87
C VAL A 74 14.64 -19.54 4.96
N ARG A 75 14.85 -19.98 6.21
CA ARG A 75 15.14 -19.09 7.33
C ARG A 75 16.39 -18.24 7.05
N GLN A 76 17.47 -18.86 6.59
CA GLN A 76 18.70 -18.14 6.27
C GLN A 76 18.49 -17.13 5.14
N ALA A 77 17.80 -17.51 4.07
CA ALA A 77 17.49 -16.60 2.96
C ALA A 77 16.67 -15.37 3.40
N MET A 78 15.80 -15.50 4.40
CA MET A 78 15.09 -14.35 4.99
C MET A 78 16.03 -13.42 5.74
N ILE A 79 16.94 -13.97 6.56
CA ILE A 79 17.91 -13.18 7.33
C ILE A 79 18.87 -12.45 6.38
N ASP A 80 19.33 -13.13 5.33
CA ASP A 80 20.23 -12.55 4.32
C ASP A 80 19.57 -11.40 3.53
N ALA A 81 18.22 -11.34 3.50
CA ALA A 81 17.47 -10.25 2.87
C ALA A 81 17.27 -9.02 3.78
N PHE A 82 17.68 -9.08 5.05
CA PHE A 82 17.55 -7.95 5.97
C PHE A 82 18.51 -6.81 5.59
N PRO A 83 18.06 -5.54 5.61
CA PRO A 83 18.94 -4.40 5.39
C PRO A 83 20.02 -4.26 6.47
N GLU A 84 19.66 -4.56 7.72
CA GLU A 84 20.58 -4.59 8.87
C GLU A 84 20.11 -5.71 9.81
N SER A 85 21.04 -6.54 10.27
CA SER A 85 20.77 -7.65 11.17
C SER A 85 21.65 -7.57 12.42
N ASP A 86 21.10 -7.98 13.55
CA ASP A 86 21.86 -8.24 14.77
C ASP A 86 21.60 -9.69 15.18
N GLU A 87 22.66 -10.51 15.16
CA GLU A 87 22.57 -11.97 15.22
C GLU A 87 21.55 -12.54 14.20
N ASN A 88 20.40 -13.03 14.67
CA ASN A 88 19.33 -13.61 13.85
C ASN A 88 18.08 -12.73 13.80
N LEU A 89 18.18 -11.46 14.15
CA LEU A 89 17.06 -10.52 14.25
C LEU A 89 17.21 -9.39 13.25
N LEU A 90 16.09 -8.96 12.68
CA LEU A 90 16.02 -7.73 11.89
C LEU A 90 16.21 -6.53 12.83
N LYS A 91 17.26 -5.76 12.60
CA LYS A 91 17.56 -4.56 13.39
C LYS A 91 16.84 -3.36 12.79
N VAL A 92 16.08 -2.66 13.63
CA VAL A 92 15.35 -1.43 13.26
C VAL A 92 15.57 -0.35 14.30
N LYS A 93 15.27 0.90 13.93
CA LYS A 93 15.19 1.99 14.92
C LYS A 93 14.03 1.71 15.87
N ALA A 94 14.30 1.78 17.17
CA ALA A 94 13.28 1.63 18.18
C ALA A 94 12.18 2.68 17.99
N VAL A 95 10.92 2.24 18.01
CA VAL A 95 9.75 3.11 17.91
C VAL A 95 9.34 3.45 19.33
N PHE A 96 9.63 4.68 19.77
CA PHE A 96 9.13 5.22 21.02
C PHE A 96 8.07 6.27 20.71
N SER A 97 6.91 6.13 21.35
CA SER A 97 5.81 7.09 21.32
C SER A 97 6.07 8.29 22.21
#